data_AF-A0A871RAS7-F1
#
_entry.id   AF-A0A871RAS7-F1
#
_cell.length_a   1.000
_cell.length_b   1.000
_cell.length_c   1.000
_cell.angle_alpha   90.00
_cell.angle_beta   90.00
_cell.angle_gamma   90.00
#
_symmetry.space_group_name_H-M   'P 1'
#
loop_
_entity.id
_entity.type
_entity.pdbx_description
1 polymer ?
#
loop_
_entity_poly.entity_id
_entity_poly.type
_entity_poly.pdbx_seq_one_letter_code
_entity_poly.pdbx_strand_id
1 'polypeptide(L)'
;MGKRQLGIGRNLRKRQKTEEASKAEKKQADGLKESAEKDTEEYITVPLDEEVDAEDPTSQLRALWKTWLDSDRESELLLNGIVNECDRLVRLADKASKTRKDQTIELESDVYAIFGMALAELAKFHTEDTTAGSTVKDYFDNAVERIELGEARKPENGIIRLAHASVDLSRIPLEYISKMDLDSKAKAFPNIEKLLDKALEEYSSGYKLVKKDKEQEKAFRQKWVLEIFDSLDDLIDIVKSFGEDHNEQIDSDDEESLEEAEAGANGKTIVKKEHPLYQIIEQVEEDGNKYNSFFEKQLLNFLKEVSVAKKATAGEEELKQGAESKLGLWLLAKAAELQFEGEDKAHDEGIKILRKAIEHLEKSWNEEIPSTWVDLAEAKISLGNLYDDKSEEQDKLYEEAAKYLRKANNATHGKYQEILDSLVDGESN
;
A
#
# COMPACT_ATOMS: atom_id res chain seq x y z
N MET A 1 -4.52 -34.11 8.98
CA MET A 1 -5.66 -33.97 8.02
C MET A 1 -5.10 -34.04 6.58
N GLY A 2 -5.86 -33.77 5.51
CA GLY A 2 -5.26 -33.54 4.17
C GLY A 2 -4.69 -32.12 4.04
N LYS A 3 -3.82 -31.87 3.05
CA LYS A 3 -3.34 -30.51 2.73
C LYS A 3 -4.51 -29.58 2.37
N ARG A 4 -4.44 -28.33 2.81
CA ARG A 4 -5.53 -27.34 2.74
C ARG A 4 -5.26 -26.26 1.70
N GLN A 5 -6.32 -25.78 1.05
CA GLN A 5 -6.23 -24.77 -0.01
C GLN A 5 -5.70 -23.43 0.55
N LEU A 6 -4.80 -22.79 -0.21
CA LEU A 6 -4.22 -21.47 0.07
C LEU A 6 -5.01 -20.36 -0.65
N GLY A 7 -4.88 -19.11 -0.19
CA GLY A 7 -5.34 -17.92 -0.93
C GLY A 7 -6.37 -17.04 -0.22
N ILE A 8 -6.08 -16.61 1.02
CA ILE A 8 -6.87 -15.57 1.70
C ILE A 8 -6.32 -14.17 1.37
N GLY A 9 -5.03 -14.06 1.02
CA GLY A 9 -4.34 -12.80 0.76
C GLY A 9 -3.98 -12.49 -0.71
N ARG A 10 -4.95 -12.02 -1.50
CA ARG A 10 -4.80 -10.99 -2.59
C ARG A 10 -6.12 -10.82 -3.33
N ASN A 11 -6.75 -11.92 -3.72
CA ASN A 11 -8.00 -11.90 -4.50
C ASN A 11 -9.22 -11.48 -3.67
N LEU A 12 -9.26 -11.78 -2.36
CA LEU A 12 -10.31 -11.30 -1.45
C LEU A 12 -10.10 -9.83 -1.01
N ARG A 13 -8.85 -9.36 -0.91
CA ARG A 13 -8.54 -7.94 -0.62
C ARG A 13 -8.79 -7.04 -1.84
N LYS A 14 -8.43 -7.48 -3.06
CA LYS A 14 -8.82 -6.80 -4.32
C LYS A 14 -10.34 -6.82 -4.51
N ARG A 15 -11.01 -7.98 -4.35
CA ARG A 15 -12.48 -8.07 -4.38
C ARG A 15 -13.16 -7.12 -3.39
N GLN A 16 -12.57 -6.88 -2.21
CA GLN A 16 -13.14 -5.97 -1.20
C GLN A 16 -13.05 -4.48 -1.57
N LYS A 17 -11.96 -4.01 -2.22
CA LYS A 17 -11.91 -2.62 -2.74
C LYS A 17 -12.96 -2.37 -3.83
N THR A 18 -13.22 -3.35 -4.70
CA THR A 18 -14.24 -3.26 -5.77
C THR A 18 -15.68 -3.50 -5.29
N GLU A 19 -15.90 -4.34 -4.27
CA GLU A 19 -17.23 -4.55 -3.69
C GLU A 19 -17.73 -3.33 -2.90
N GLU A 20 -16.84 -2.54 -2.28
CA GLU A 20 -17.20 -1.29 -1.62
C GLU A 20 -17.58 -0.20 -2.64
N ALA A 21 -16.84 -0.07 -3.75
CA ALA A 21 -17.18 0.86 -4.83
C ALA A 21 -18.53 0.52 -5.50
N SER A 22 -18.79 -0.76 -5.78
CA SER A 22 -20.00 -1.18 -6.51
C SER A 22 -21.27 -1.32 -5.65
N LYS A 23 -21.14 -1.58 -4.33
CA LYS A 23 -22.29 -1.56 -3.40
C LYS A 23 -22.62 -0.15 -2.91
N ALA A 24 -21.67 0.79 -2.90
CA ALA A 24 -21.93 2.20 -2.61
C ALA A 24 -22.75 2.88 -3.73
N GLU A 25 -22.49 2.56 -5.00
CA GLU A 25 -23.21 3.14 -6.15
C GLU A 25 -24.70 2.72 -6.26
N LYS A 26 -25.07 1.53 -5.78
CA LYS A 26 -26.46 1.02 -5.90
C LYS A 26 -27.35 1.18 -4.68
N LYS A 27 -26.82 1.53 -3.50
CA LYS A 27 -27.64 1.71 -2.27
C LYS A 27 -27.88 3.15 -1.83
N GLN A 28 -27.26 4.16 -2.45
CA GLN A 28 -27.57 5.58 -2.18
C GLN A 28 -28.57 6.22 -3.17
N ALA A 29 -29.00 5.51 -4.22
CA ALA A 29 -29.88 6.08 -5.24
C ALA A 29 -31.39 6.04 -4.92
N ASP A 30 -31.86 5.34 -3.88
CA ASP A 30 -33.30 5.10 -3.69
C ASP A 30 -33.85 5.35 -2.26
N GLY A 31 -33.22 6.24 -1.50
CA GLY A 31 -33.71 6.53 -0.16
C GLY A 31 -33.23 7.85 0.41
N LEU A 32 -33.76 8.97 -0.11
CA LEU A 32 -34.12 10.21 0.60
C LEU A 32 -34.36 11.34 -0.42
N LYS A 33 -35.57 11.39 -0.99
CA LYS A 33 -36.14 12.63 -1.51
C LYS A 33 -37.18 13.14 -0.52
N GLU A 34 -37.14 14.46 -0.34
CA GLU A 34 -37.91 15.32 0.59
C GLU A 34 -37.32 15.37 2.01
N SER A 35 -36.82 16.50 2.54
CA SER A 35 -37.15 17.90 2.27
C SER A 35 -36.16 18.86 2.96
N ALA A 36 -36.14 20.10 2.47
CA ALA A 36 -35.57 21.34 3.01
C ALA A 36 -34.10 21.67 2.64
N GLU A 37 -33.99 22.47 1.57
CA GLU A 37 -32.89 23.38 1.28
C GLU A 37 -32.47 24.18 2.53
N LYS A 38 -31.27 23.92 3.01
CA LYS A 38 -30.40 24.90 3.69
C LYS A 38 -28.98 24.59 3.24
N ASP A 39 -28.28 25.62 2.77
CA ASP A 39 -26.82 25.61 2.61
C ASP A 39 -26.18 25.11 3.90
N THR A 40 -25.84 23.82 3.96
CA THR A 40 -24.90 23.29 4.95
C THR A 40 -23.54 23.35 4.30
N GLU A 41 -22.78 24.42 4.60
CA GLU A 41 -21.34 24.41 4.39
C GLU A 41 -20.79 23.14 5.06
N GLU A 42 -20.21 22.25 4.25
CA GLU A 42 -19.64 20.99 4.72
C GLU A 42 -18.30 21.30 5.41
N TYR A 43 -18.35 21.54 6.72
CA TYR A 43 -17.15 21.86 7.49
C TYR A 43 -16.35 20.61 7.81
N ILE A 44 -15.11 20.53 7.32
CA ILE A 44 -14.15 19.51 7.73
C ILE A 44 -13.70 19.84 9.17
N THR A 45 -14.01 18.95 10.13
CA THR A 45 -13.51 19.07 11.50
C THR A 45 -12.21 18.28 11.64
N VAL A 46 -11.12 18.95 11.97
CA VAL A 46 -9.78 18.34 12.09
C VAL A 46 -9.41 18.24 13.57
N PRO A 47 -9.16 17.03 14.11
CA PRO A 47 -8.67 16.87 15.47
C PRO A 47 -7.21 17.35 15.57
N LEU A 48 -6.93 18.17 16.58
CA LEU A 48 -5.57 18.58 16.97
C LEU A 48 -5.24 17.95 18.33
N ASP A 49 -3.97 17.58 18.53
CA ASP A 49 -3.51 17.09 19.84
C ASP A 49 -3.57 18.25 20.87
N GLU A 50 -3.89 17.95 22.14
CA GLU A 50 -4.15 18.96 23.18
C GLU A 50 -2.96 19.91 23.45
N GLU A 51 -1.74 19.50 23.10
CA GLU A 51 -0.51 20.27 23.30
C GLU A 51 -0.12 21.12 22.07
N VAL A 52 -0.85 21.01 20.96
CA VAL A 52 -0.54 21.67 19.69
C VAL A 52 -1.24 23.02 19.62
N ASP A 53 -0.49 24.06 19.27
CA ASP A 53 -1.04 25.40 19.05
C ASP A 53 -1.98 25.39 17.85
N ALA A 54 -3.27 25.57 18.11
CA ALA A 54 -4.30 25.64 17.08
C ALA A 54 -4.13 26.83 16.14
N GLU A 55 -3.31 27.82 16.47
CA GLU A 55 -2.99 28.95 15.60
C GLU A 55 -1.69 28.74 14.79
N ASP A 56 -0.95 27.63 15.00
CA ASP A 56 0.24 27.30 14.21
C ASP A 56 -0.16 26.67 12.86
N PRO A 57 0.07 27.37 11.74
CA PRO A 57 -0.31 26.88 10.42
C PRO A 57 0.34 25.56 10.01
N THR A 58 1.58 25.31 10.44
CA THR A 58 2.29 24.08 10.08
C THR A 58 1.70 22.88 10.82
N SER A 59 1.35 23.07 12.09
CA SER A 59 0.67 22.06 12.88
C SER A 59 -0.74 21.73 12.35
N GLN A 60 -1.50 22.75 11.90
CA GLN A 60 -2.78 22.53 11.23
C GLN A 60 -2.61 21.69 9.95
N LEU A 61 -1.61 22.00 9.11
CA LEU A 61 -1.32 21.22 7.90
C LEU A 61 -0.99 19.77 8.23
N ARG A 62 -0.17 19.52 9.27
CA ARG A 62 0.15 18.16 9.73
C ARG A 62 -1.08 17.40 10.17
N ALA A 63 -2.00 18.05 10.88
CA ALA A 63 -3.23 17.44 11.34
C ALA A 63 -4.20 17.12 10.18
N LEU A 64 -4.30 18.02 9.20
CA LEU A 64 -5.04 17.76 7.95
C LEU A 64 -4.45 16.55 7.21
N TRP A 65 -3.14 16.51 7.03
CA TRP A 65 -2.45 15.40 6.38
C TRP A 65 -2.63 14.09 7.13
N LYS A 66 -2.50 14.09 8.46
CA LYS A 66 -2.78 12.91 9.30
C LYS A 66 -4.22 12.45 9.16
N THR A 67 -5.18 13.37 9.19
CA THR A 67 -6.60 13.06 8.99
C THR A 67 -6.84 12.41 7.63
N TRP A 68 -6.19 12.90 6.58
CA TRP A 68 -6.23 12.25 5.27
C TRP A 68 -5.67 10.83 5.32
N LEU A 69 -4.48 10.65 5.90
CA LEU A 69 -3.82 9.35 5.99
C LEU A 69 -4.62 8.31 6.78
N ASP A 70 -5.38 8.74 7.79
CA ASP A 70 -6.19 7.90 8.68
C ASP A 70 -7.65 7.73 8.20
N SER A 71 -8.05 8.44 7.14
CA SER A 71 -9.37 8.29 6.52
C SER A 71 -9.40 7.20 5.44
N ASP A 72 -10.58 6.93 4.90
CA ASP A 72 -10.79 6.06 3.74
C ASP A 72 -10.29 6.69 2.42
N ARG A 73 -9.82 7.95 2.45
CA ARG A 73 -9.21 8.67 1.31
C ARG A 73 -10.15 8.91 0.12
N GLU A 74 -11.43 9.12 0.40
CA GLU A 74 -12.44 9.43 -0.62
C GLU A 74 -12.74 10.94 -0.74
N SER A 75 -12.19 11.77 0.16
CA SER A 75 -12.50 13.20 0.21
C SER A 75 -11.52 14.05 -0.62
N GLU A 76 -11.85 14.28 -1.90
CA GLU A 76 -11.12 15.24 -2.75
C GLU A 76 -11.07 16.65 -2.11
N LEU A 77 -12.15 17.04 -1.40
CA LEU A 77 -12.24 18.31 -0.69
C LEU A 77 -11.13 18.46 0.36
N LEU A 78 -10.86 17.41 1.14
CA LEU A 78 -9.80 17.42 2.15
C LEU A 78 -8.41 17.60 1.52
N LEU A 79 -8.12 16.89 0.43
CA LEU A 79 -6.86 17.06 -0.32
C LEU A 79 -6.72 18.47 -0.90
N ASN A 80 -7.78 19.02 -1.49
CA ASN A 80 -7.79 20.39 -1.97
C ASN A 80 -7.53 21.39 -0.82
N GLY A 81 -8.07 21.14 0.37
CA GLY A 81 -7.77 21.91 1.59
C GLY A 81 -6.28 21.87 1.97
N ILE A 82 -5.69 20.67 1.96
CA ILE A 82 -4.25 20.45 2.23
C ILE A 82 -3.39 21.22 1.22
N VAL A 83 -3.67 21.08 -0.08
CA VAL A 83 -2.96 21.75 -1.17
C VAL A 83 -3.04 23.27 -1.04
N ASN A 84 -4.22 23.80 -0.74
CA ASN A 84 -4.43 25.25 -0.55
C ASN A 84 -3.65 25.79 0.64
N GLU A 85 -3.58 25.04 1.75
CA GLU A 85 -2.81 25.44 2.92
C GLU A 85 -1.29 25.38 2.64
N CYS A 86 -0.80 24.33 1.98
CA CYS A 86 0.59 24.27 1.50
C CYS A 86 0.93 25.50 0.62
N ASP A 87 0.07 25.84 -0.34
CA ASP A 87 0.29 27.00 -1.22
C ASP A 87 0.23 28.33 -0.45
N ARG A 88 -0.64 28.44 0.56
CA ARG A 88 -0.65 29.59 1.48
C ARG A 88 0.68 29.73 2.22
N LEU A 89 1.20 28.65 2.79
CA LEU A 89 2.48 28.64 3.51
C LEU A 89 3.66 29.01 2.62
N VAL A 90 3.76 28.41 1.43
CA VAL A 90 4.81 28.72 0.45
C VAL A 90 4.76 30.20 0.05
N ARG A 91 3.58 30.74 -0.24
CA ARG A 91 3.42 32.16 -0.59
C ARG A 91 3.78 33.10 0.57
N LEU A 92 3.46 32.72 1.82
CA LEU A 92 3.85 33.50 3.00
C LEU A 92 5.38 33.54 3.16
N ALA A 93 6.05 32.40 3.00
CA ALA A 93 7.50 32.30 3.05
C ALA A 93 8.18 33.13 1.96
N ASP A 94 7.66 33.08 0.73
CA ASP A 94 8.16 33.85 -0.40
C ASP A 94 7.98 35.36 -0.20
N LYS A 95 6.83 35.79 0.32
CA LYS A 95 6.55 37.19 0.62
C LYS A 95 7.47 37.74 1.70
N ALA A 96 7.68 36.97 2.77
CA ALA A 96 8.59 37.36 3.85
C ALA A 96 10.03 37.52 3.35
N SER A 97 10.51 36.55 2.56
CA SER A 97 11.84 36.58 1.96
C SER A 97 12.05 37.78 1.03
N LYS A 98 10.99 38.28 0.38
CA LYS A 98 11.03 39.45 -0.51
C LYS A 98 10.93 40.79 0.23
N THR A 99 10.13 40.90 1.29
CA THR A 99 9.90 42.18 1.99
C THR A 99 10.85 42.44 3.15
N ARG A 100 11.44 41.42 3.77
CA ARG A 100 12.37 41.55 4.89
C ARG A 100 13.62 40.73 4.63
N LYS A 101 14.65 41.36 4.07
CA LYS A 101 15.94 40.70 3.76
C LYS A 101 16.61 40.02 4.96
N ASP A 102 16.25 40.43 6.19
CA ASP A 102 16.77 39.85 7.44
C ASP A 102 15.80 38.85 8.12
N GLN A 103 14.65 38.53 7.51
CA GLN A 103 13.69 37.53 8.01
C GLN A 103 13.24 36.60 6.88
N THR A 104 14.05 35.60 6.57
CA THR A 104 13.60 34.43 5.79
C THR A 104 12.72 33.57 6.71
N ILE A 105 11.43 33.47 6.40
CA ILE A 105 10.59 32.42 6.99
C ILE A 105 10.99 31.12 6.28
N GLU A 106 11.69 30.27 7.01
CA GLU A 106 12.14 28.99 6.49
C GLU A 106 11.08 27.94 6.80
N LEU A 107 10.40 27.44 5.76
CA LEU A 107 9.41 26.37 5.92
C LEU A 107 10.09 25.06 6.30
N GLU A 108 9.38 24.29 7.12
CA GLU A 108 9.78 22.94 7.46
C GLU A 108 9.75 22.02 6.23
N SER A 109 10.58 20.98 6.24
CA SER A 109 10.79 20.13 5.06
C SER A 109 9.58 19.25 4.74
N ASP A 110 8.81 18.90 5.76
CA ASP A 110 7.58 18.15 5.63
C ASP A 110 6.48 18.94 4.91
N VAL A 111 6.47 20.28 4.96
CA VAL A 111 5.53 21.09 4.18
C VAL A 111 5.65 20.81 2.68
N TYR A 112 6.88 20.75 2.15
CA TYR A 112 7.12 20.45 0.73
C TYR A 112 6.81 18.99 0.40
N ALA A 113 7.12 18.06 1.32
CA ALA A 113 6.79 16.65 1.18
C ALA A 113 5.27 16.43 1.10
N ILE A 114 4.51 16.99 2.05
CA ILE A 114 3.04 16.94 2.09
C ILE A 114 2.46 17.57 0.82
N PHE A 115 3.00 18.70 0.37
CA PHE A 115 2.50 19.37 -0.83
C PHE A 115 2.63 18.48 -2.08
N GLY A 116 3.81 17.90 -2.31
CA GLY A 116 4.03 16.98 -3.43
C GLY A 116 3.13 15.75 -3.35
N MET A 117 3.07 15.10 -2.20
CA MET A 117 2.25 13.90 -2.01
C MET A 117 0.75 14.18 -2.15
N ALA A 118 0.24 15.29 -1.60
CA ALA A 118 -1.17 15.65 -1.73
C ALA A 118 -1.58 15.91 -3.19
N LEU A 119 -0.71 16.56 -3.98
CA LEU A 119 -0.93 16.75 -5.41
C LEU A 119 -0.92 15.42 -6.18
N ALA A 120 -0.02 14.50 -5.83
CA ALA A 120 0.01 13.17 -6.43
C ALA A 120 -1.24 12.34 -6.07
N GLU A 121 -1.74 12.47 -4.84
CA GLU A 121 -2.99 11.81 -4.40
C GLU A 121 -4.21 12.35 -5.14
N LEU A 122 -4.28 13.66 -5.42
CA LEU A 122 -5.37 14.26 -6.21
C LEU A 122 -5.49 13.64 -7.61
N ALA A 123 -4.38 13.17 -8.19
CA ALA A 123 -4.40 12.54 -9.51
C ALA A 123 -5.35 11.33 -9.59
N LYS A 124 -5.63 10.66 -8.44
CA LYS A 124 -6.53 9.51 -8.36
C LYS A 124 -8.00 9.86 -8.65
N PHE A 125 -8.40 11.10 -8.39
CA PHE A 125 -9.78 11.58 -8.63
C PHE A 125 -10.01 12.01 -10.08
N HIS A 126 -8.94 12.16 -10.87
CA HIS A 126 -9.00 12.69 -12.23
C HIS A 126 -8.39 11.73 -13.26
N THR A 127 -8.49 10.42 -13.01
CA THR A 127 -8.02 9.38 -13.93
C THR A 127 -8.87 9.29 -15.20
N GLU A 128 -10.17 9.58 -15.10
CA GLU A 128 -11.14 9.45 -16.20
C GLU A 128 -11.62 10.82 -16.75
N ASP A 129 -11.48 11.89 -15.97
CA ASP A 129 -12.06 13.18 -16.29
C ASP A 129 -11.09 14.10 -17.05
N THR A 130 -11.18 14.08 -18.38
CA THR A 130 -10.45 15.00 -19.26
C THR A 130 -11.11 16.38 -19.38
N THR A 131 -12.28 16.60 -18.76
CA THR A 131 -13.05 17.85 -18.87
C THR A 131 -12.70 18.88 -17.79
N ALA A 132 -12.04 18.47 -16.70
CA ALA A 132 -11.66 19.32 -15.58
C ALA A 132 -10.44 20.25 -15.83
N GLY A 133 -9.88 20.27 -17.04
CA GLY A 133 -8.79 21.18 -17.43
C GLY A 133 -7.39 20.81 -16.93
N SER A 134 -7.27 19.88 -15.97
CA SER A 134 -6.01 19.30 -15.49
C SER A 134 -5.99 17.80 -15.78
N THR A 135 -4.90 17.29 -16.34
CA THR A 135 -4.69 15.85 -16.59
C THR A 135 -3.94 15.20 -15.43
N VAL A 136 -3.99 13.86 -15.32
CA VAL A 136 -3.14 13.08 -14.39
C VAL A 136 -1.67 13.52 -14.44
N LYS A 137 -1.15 13.79 -15.65
CA LYS A 137 0.22 14.27 -15.84
C LYS A 137 0.45 15.63 -15.20
N ASP A 138 -0.51 16.55 -15.28
CA ASP A 138 -0.37 17.90 -14.72
C ASP A 138 -0.30 17.84 -13.18
N TYR A 139 -1.05 16.94 -12.55
CA TYR A 139 -0.95 16.71 -11.10
C TYR A 139 0.44 16.21 -10.69
N PHE A 140 0.99 15.22 -11.42
CA PHE A 140 2.32 14.70 -11.13
C PHE A 140 3.45 15.70 -11.44
N ASP A 141 3.33 16.47 -12.53
CA ASP A 141 4.30 17.53 -12.83
C ASP A 141 4.28 18.60 -11.74
N ASN A 142 3.10 19.05 -11.31
CA ASN A 142 2.98 19.98 -10.19
C ASN A 142 3.54 19.39 -8.89
N ALA A 143 3.27 18.10 -8.60
CA ALA A 143 3.80 17.42 -7.43
C ALA A 143 5.33 17.42 -7.41
N VAL A 144 5.95 17.04 -8.53
CA VAL A 144 7.42 17.03 -8.69
C VAL A 144 7.98 18.44 -8.57
N GLU A 145 7.37 19.46 -9.20
CA GLU A 145 7.83 20.85 -9.07
C GLU A 145 7.84 21.34 -7.62
N ARG A 146 6.84 20.94 -6.80
CA ARG A 146 6.80 21.32 -5.37
C ARG A 146 7.86 20.59 -4.54
N ILE A 147 8.17 19.33 -4.89
CA ILE A 147 9.26 18.58 -4.28
C ILE A 147 10.61 19.18 -4.65
N GLU A 148 10.86 19.44 -5.94
CA GLU A 148 12.10 20.07 -6.43
C GLU A 148 12.31 21.47 -5.82
N LEU A 149 11.24 22.24 -5.62
CA LEU A 149 11.30 23.50 -4.88
C LEU A 149 11.77 23.27 -3.44
N GLY A 150 11.28 22.22 -2.78
CA GLY A 150 11.73 21.80 -1.47
C GLY A 150 13.21 21.41 -1.46
N GLU A 151 13.66 20.60 -2.41
CA GLU A 151 15.07 20.18 -2.55
C GLU A 151 16.01 21.37 -2.79
N ALA A 152 15.58 22.35 -3.59
CA ALA A 152 16.35 23.56 -3.84
C ALA A 152 16.50 24.44 -2.60
N ARG A 153 15.48 24.47 -1.72
CA ARG A 153 15.47 25.26 -0.49
C ARG A 153 16.10 24.54 0.70
N LYS A 154 15.99 23.22 0.72
CA LYS A 154 16.49 22.32 1.77
C LYS A 154 17.34 21.21 1.14
N PRO A 155 18.54 21.54 0.61
CA PRO A 155 19.44 20.54 0.07
C PRO A 155 19.77 19.47 1.11
N GLU A 156 19.98 18.23 0.66
CA GLU A 156 20.30 17.09 1.52
C GLU A 156 19.23 16.73 2.57
N ASN A 157 17.96 17.10 2.35
CA ASN A 157 16.86 16.66 3.20
C ASN A 157 16.32 15.29 2.76
N GLY A 158 16.43 14.29 3.64
CA GLY A 158 16.00 12.93 3.36
C GLY A 158 14.48 12.75 3.28
N ILE A 159 13.70 13.56 4.01
CA ILE A 159 12.23 13.49 4.00
C ILE A 159 11.67 13.93 2.65
N ILE A 160 12.21 15.01 2.07
CA ILE A 160 11.80 15.47 0.75
C ILE A 160 12.12 14.42 -0.32
N ARG A 161 13.29 13.75 -0.23
CA ARG A 161 13.64 12.65 -1.15
C ARG A 161 12.74 11.43 -1.02
N LEU A 162 12.32 11.08 0.21
CA LEU A 162 11.37 10.00 0.42
C LEU A 162 9.99 10.35 -0.17
N ALA A 163 9.56 11.60 -0.05
CA ALA A 163 8.35 12.07 -0.73
C ALA A 163 8.50 12.03 -2.26
N HIS A 164 9.67 12.35 -2.81
CA HIS A 164 9.96 12.20 -4.24
C HIS A 164 9.79 10.76 -4.69
N ALA A 165 10.35 9.80 -3.95
CA ALA A 165 10.17 8.38 -4.22
C ALA A 165 8.70 7.96 -4.16
N SER A 166 7.93 8.45 -3.18
CA SER A 166 6.49 8.20 -3.07
C SER A 166 5.71 8.71 -4.28
N VAL A 167 5.99 9.94 -4.71
CA VAL A 167 5.34 10.54 -5.89
C VAL A 167 5.71 9.77 -7.17
N ASP A 168 6.98 9.43 -7.36
CA ASP A 168 7.43 8.69 -8.55
C ASP A 168 6.80 7.29 -8.60
N LEU A 169 6.69 6.58 -7.46
CA LEU A 169 6.04 5.26 -7.40
C LEU A 169 4.54 5.33 -7.72
N SER A 170 3.84 6.36 -7.24
CA SER A 170 2.41 6.59 -7.58
C SER A 170 2.21 7.01 -9.04
N ARG A 171 3.18 7.74 -9.61
CA ARG A 171 3.13 8.24 -11.00
C ARG A 171 3.18 7.12 -12.02
N ILE A 172 4.04 6.12 -11.80
CA ILE A 172 4.27 5.05 -12.76
C ILE A 172 2.96 4.32 -13.18
N PRO A 173 2.16 3.77 -12.25
CA PRO A 173 0.95 3.05 -12.62
C PRO A 173 -0.12 4.00 -13.19
N LEU A 174 -0.30 5.18 -12.58
CA LEU A 174 -1.41 6.08 -12.91
C LEU A 174 -1.19 6.89 -14.20
N GLU A 175 0.01 7.38 -14.47
CA GLU A 175 0.27 8.19 -15.66
C GLU A 175 0.68 7.34 -16.87
N TYR A 176 1.43 6.26 -16.65
CA TYR A 176 2.07 5.51 -17.73
C TYR A 176 1.42 4.14 -17.97
N ILE A 177 1.38 3.26 -16.97
CA ILE A 177 0.90 1.88 -17.17
C ILE A 177 -0.59 1.86 -17.52
N SER A 178 -1.41 2.71 -16.91
CA SER A 178 -2.85 2.85 -17.19
C SER A 178 -3.19 3.11 -18.67
N LYS A 179 -2.23 3.62 -19.46
CA LYS A 179 -2.39 3.94 -20.88
C LYS A 179 -1.80 2.87 -21.80
N MET A 180 -1.28 1.77 -21.24
CA MET A 180 -0.70 0.67 -22.01
C MET A 180 -1.73 -0.42 -22.30
N ASP A 181 -1.49 -1.12 -23.39
CA ASP A 181 -2.18 -2.34 -23.81
C ASP A 181 -1.14 -3.40 -24.22
N LEU A 182 -1.57 -4.62 -24.54
CA LEU A 182 -0.66 -5.73 -24.92
C LEU A 182 0.19 -5.45 -26.17
N ASP A 183 -0.21 -4.48 -27.00
CA ASP A 183 0.48 -4.12 -28.24
C ASP A 183 1.39 -2.88 -28.11
N SER A 184 1.37 -2.25 -26.94
CA SER A 184 2.16 -1.07 -26.60
C SER A 184 3.64 -1.30 -26.84
N LYS A 185 4.33 -0.25 -27.29
CA LYS A 185 5.74 -0.30 -27.70
C LYS A 185 6.60 0.63 -26.86
N ALA A 186 7.78 0.17 -26.46
CA ALA A 186 8.74 0.91 -25.64
C ALA A 186 9.11 2.31 -26.18
N LYS A 187 8.90 2.61 -27.47
CA LYS A 187 9.15 3.94 -28.04
C LYS A 187 8.07 4.98 -27.72
N ALA A 188 6.85 4.55 -27.37
CA ALA A 188 5.71 5.43 -27.10
C ALA A 188 5.61 5.84 -25.61
N PHE A 189 6.39 5.18 -24.75
CA PHE A 189 6.33 5.35 -23.30
C PHE A 189 7.72 5.63 -22.74
N PRO A 190 7.84 6.29 -21.58
CA PRO A 190 9.11 6.39 -20.88
C PRO A 190 9.62 5.00 -20.49
N ASN A 191 10.93 4.90 -20.22
CA ASN A 191 11.51 3.66 -19.74
C ASN A 191 11.07 3.43 -18.27
N ILE A 192 10.08 2.57 -18.08
CA ILE A 192 9.46 2.31 -16.78
C ILE A 192 10.46 1.71 -15.78
N GLU A 193 11.35 0.82 -16.23
CA GLU A 193 12.36 0.20 -15.36
C GLU A 193 13.27 1.26 -14.75
N LYS A 194 13.72 2.22 -15.57
CA LYS A 194 14.56 3.34 -15.11
C LYS A 194 13.82 4.28 -14.16
N LEU A 195 12.53 4.51 -14.38
CA LEU A 195 11.72 5.33 -13.48
C LEU A 195 11.57 4.65 -12.11
N LEU A 196 11.27 3.35 -12.11
CA LEU A 196 11.21 2.56 -10.89
C LEU A 196 12.55 2.54 -10.17
N ASP A 197 13.65 2.23 -10.86
CA ASP A 197 14.99 2.22 -10.28
C ASP A 197 15.38 3.59 -9.70
N LYS A 198 15.02 4.69 -10.37
CA LYS A 198 15.22 6.05 -9.85
C LYS A 198 14.43 6.28 -8.56
N ALA A 199 13.16 5.89 -8.50
CA ALA A 199 12.36 6.04 -7.29
C ALA A 199 12.96 5.28 -6.08
N LEU A 200 13.49 4.07 -6.33
CA LEU A 200 14.17 3.28 -5.29
C LEU A 200 15.53 3.87 -4.88
N GLU A 201 16.24 4.51 -5.81
CA GLU A 201 17.44 5.29 -5.52
C GLU A 201 17.13 6.51 -4.66
N GLU A 202 16.05 7.25 -4.99
CA GLU A 202 15.58 8.39 -4.19
C GLU A 202 15.25 7.95 -2.76
N TYR A 203 14.52 6.85 -2.59
CA TYR A 203 14.25 6.29 -1.26
C TYR A 203 15.55 5.93 -0.53
N SER A 204 16.44 5.19 -1.19
CA SER A 204 17.71 4.73 -0.59
C SER A 204 18.60 5.91 -0.18
N SER A 205 18.61 6.97 -0.98
CA SER A 205 19.38 8.18 -0.69
C SER A 205 18.73 8.99 0.42
N GLY A 206 17.40 9.10 0.41
CA GLY A 206 16.60 9.74 1.45
C GLY A 206 16.81 9.08 2.81
N TYR A 207 16.74 7.75 2.89
CA TYR A 207 17.03 7.00 4.12
C TYR A 207 18.45 7.26 4.63
N LYS A 208 19.47 7.28 3.75
CA LYS A 208 20.86 7.61 4.17
C LYS A 208 20.99 9.02 4.75
N LEU A 209 20.21 9.98 4.25
CA LEU A 209 20.19 11.35 4.75
C LEU A 209 19.47 11.44 6.09
N VAL A 210 18.31 10.80 6.22
CA VAL A 210 17.57 10.67 7.49
C VAL A 210 18.49 10.19 8.60
N LYS A 211 19.30 9.15 8.37
CA LYS A 211 20.23 8.60 9.37
C LYS A 211 21.32 9.57 9.87
N LYS A 212 21.53 10.70 9.20
CA LYS A 212 22.52 11.71 9.60
C LYS A 212 21.93 12.76 10.56
N ASP A 213 20.61 12.84 10.67
CA ASP A 213 19.92 13.92 11.36
C ASP A 213 18.78 13.40 12.26
N LYS A 214 18.81 13.75 13.54
CA LYS A 214 17.84 13.24 14.53
C LYS A 214 16.42 13.77 14.34
N GLU A 215 16.26 14.97 13.79
CA GLU A 215 14.94 15.54 13.51
C GLU A 215 14.32 14.82 12.31
N GLN A 216 15.13 14.53 11.28
CA GLN A 216 14.69 13.72 10.16
C GLN A 216 14.40 12.27 10.56
N GLU A 217 15.15 11.67 11.50
CA GLU A 217 14.81 10.35 12.05
C GLU A 217 13.42 10.32 12.69
N LYS A 218 12.95 11.42 13.30
CA LYS A 218 11.57 11.51 13.80
C LYS A 218 10.56 11.61 12.67
N ALA A 219 10.82 12.47 11.69
CA ALA A 219 9.95 12.64 10.53
C ALA A 219 9.87 11.38 9.65
N PHE A 220 10.88 10.52 9.70
CA PHE A 220 10.90 9.22 9.03
C PHE A 220 9.93 8.21 9.66
N ARG A 221 9.67 8.31 10.97
CA ARG A 221 8.73 7.45 11.70
C ARG A 221 7.29 7.93 11.51
N GLN A 222 6.83 7.95 10.26
CA GLN A 222 5.48 8.38 9.88
C GLN A 222 4.80 7.35 8.99
N LYS A 223 3.47 7.30 9.05
CA LYS A 223 2.64 6.32 8.34
C LYS A 223 2.84 6.35 6.83
N TRP A 224 2.89 7.54 6.23
CA TRP A 224 3.10 7.67 4.78
C TRP A 224 4.46 7.10 4.31
N VAL A 225 5.50 7.10 5.15
CA VAL A 225 6.80 6.49 4.80
C VAL A 225 6.67 4.97 4.70
N LEU A 226 5.85 4.37 5.57
CA LEU A 226 5.52 2.95 5.51
C LEU A 226 4.64 2.62 4.29
N GLU A 227 3.77 3.53 3.85
CA GLU A 227 2.92 3.35 2.67
C GLU A 227 3.68 3.41 1.33
N ILE A 228 4.93 3.88 1.32
CA ILE A 228 5.81 3.75 0.15
C ILE A 228 6.01 2.28 -0.22
N PHE A 229 6.06 1.39 0.77
CA PHE A 229 6.18 -0.05 0.53
C PHE A 229 4.92 -0.63 -0.11
N ASP A 230 3.73 -0.12 0.25
CA ASP A 230 2.47 -0.52 -0.39
C ASP A 230 2.46 -0.08 -1.85
N SER A 231 2.90 1.15 -2.13
CA SER A 231 2.98 1.66 -3.50
C SER A 231 3.94 0.82 -4.37
N LEU A 232 5.04 0.34 -3.78
CA LEU A 232 5.95 -0.57 -4.48
C LEU A 232 5.30 -1.94 -4.71
N ASP A 233 4.71 -2.57 -3.69
CA ASP A 233 4.08 -3.88 -3.81
C ASP A 233 2.93 -3.86 -4.84
N ASP A 234 2.05 -2.86 -4.76
CA ASP A 234 0.95 -2.64 -5.70
C ASP A 234 1.47 -2.46 -7.14
N LEU A 235 2.58 -1.71 -7.32
CA LEU A 235 3.19 -1.56 -8.65
C LEU A 235 3.76 -2.88 -9.17
N ILE A 236 4.45 -3.66 -8.34
CA ILE A 236 4.97 -4.97 -8.75
C ILE A 236 3.81 -5.89 -9.12
N ASP A 237 2.70 -5.85 -8.39
CA ASP A 237 1.50 -6.63 -8.69
C ASP A 237 0.85 -6.23 -10.00
N ILE A 238 0.67 -4.93 -10.24
CA ILE A 238 0.16 -4.41 -11.51
C ILE A 238 1.01 -4.89 -12.67
N VAL A 239 2.33 -4.93 -12.50
CA VAL A 239 3.26 -5.41 -13.53
C VAL A 239 3.15 -6.93 -13.72
N LYS A 240 3.09 -7.70 -12.63
CA LYS A 240 2.98 -9.17 -12.67
C LYS A 240 1.69 -9.64 -13.33
N SER A 241 0.57 -8.97 -13.03
CA SER A 241 -0.76 -9.31 -13.57
C SER A 241 -1.11 -8.54 -14.85
N PHE A 242 -0.14 -7.89 -15.49
CA PHE A 242 -0.42 -7.04 -16.65
C PHE A 242 -0.95 -7.85 -17.84
N GLY A 243 -2.19 -7.55 -18.26
CA GLY A 243 -2.84 -8.24 -19.37
C GLY A 243 -3.45 -9.59 -19.02
N GLU A 244 -3.52 -9.95 -17.75
CA GLU A 244 -4.39 -11.03 -17.28
C GLU A 244 -5.83 -10.51 -17.25
N ASP A 245 -6.77 -11.21 -17.90
CA ASP A 245 -8.19 -10.90 -17.81
C ASP A 245 -8.66 -11.20 -16.39
N HIS A 246 -8.67 -10.19 -15.55
CA HIS A 246 -9.53 -10.19 -14.38
C HIS A 246 -10.95 -9.88 -14.88
N ASN A 247 -11.64 -10.89 -15.43
CA ASN A 247 -13.07 -10.79 -15.68
C ASN A 247 -13.78 -10.63 -14.32
N GLU A 248 -13.90 -9.38 -13.89
CA GLU A 248 -14.82 -8.94 -12.86
C GLU A 248 -16.23 -9.13 -13.41
N GLN A 249 -17.03 -9.97 -12.74
CA GLN A 249 -18.38 -10.47 -13.11
C GLN A 249 -18.39 -11.78 -13.92
N ILE A 250 -18.09 -12.90 -13.25
CA ILE A 250 -18.78 -14.15 -13.58
C ILE A 250 -20.15 -14.06 -12.88
N ASP A 251 -21.17 -13.61 -13.61
CA ASP A 251 -22.56 -13.83 -13.20
C ASP A 251 -22.77 -15.34 -13.10
N SER A 252 -23.14 -15.82 -11.91
CA SER A 252 -23.19 -17.25 -11.55
C SER A 252 -24.25 -18.09 -12.29
N ASP A 253 -24.87 -17.54 -13.33
CA ASP A 253 -26.04 -18.12 -13.99
C ASP A 253 -25.80 -18.53 -15.47
N ASP A 254 -24.59 -18.32 -16.03
CA ASP A 254 -24.28 -18.74 -17.41
C ASP A 254 -23.36 -19.96 -17.45
N GLU A 255 -23.95 -21.15 -17.67
CA GLU A 255 -23.23 -22.43 -17.78
C GLU A 255 -22.25 -22.51 -18.97
N GLU A 256 -22.32 -21.58 -19.93
CA GLU A 256 -21.32 -21.48 -21.04
C GLU A 256 -20.00 -20.81 -20.61
N SER A 257 -19.95 -20.13 -19.45
CA SER A 257 -18.76 -19.39 -18.99
C SER A 257 -17.73 -20.24 -18.21
N LEU A 258 -18.08 -21.46 -17.82
CA LEU A 258 -17.19 -22.36 -17.08
C LEU A 258 -16.09 -22.97 -17.96
N GLU A 259 -16.32 -23.14 -19.27
CA GLU A 259 -15.31 -23.69 -20.19
C GLU A 259 -14.20 -22.66 -20.54
N GLU A 260 -14.49 -21.36 -20.52
CA GLU A 260 -13.47 -20.32 -20.72
C GLU A 260 -12.67 -20.02 -19.44
N ALA A 261 -13.27 -20.20 -18.26
CA ALA A 261 -12.57 -20.06 -16.98
C ALA A 261 -11.51 -21.16 -16.74
N GLU A 262 -11.74 -22.38 -17.23
CA GLU A 262 -10.74 -23.47 -17.16
C GLU A 262 -9.56 -23.27 -18.14
N ALA A 263 -9.75 -22.51 -19.23
CA ALA A 263 -8.68 -22.18 -20.17
C ALA A 263 -7.72 -21.08 -19.67
N GLY A 264 -8.17 -20.23 -18.72
CA GLY A 264 -7.36 -19.19 -18.09
C GLY A 264 -6.53 -19.65 -16.89
N ALA A 265 -6.81 -20.83 -16.32
CA ALA A 265 -6.24 -21.27 -15.05
C ALA A 265 -4.72 -21.59 -15.08
N ASN A 266 -4.07 -21.57 -16.25
CA ASN A 266 -2.63 -21.78 -16.41
C ASN A 266 -1.97 -20.89 -17.49
N GLY A 267 -2.68 -19.91 -18.04
CA GLY A 267 -2.24 -19.13 -19.21
C GLY A 267 -1.72 -17.74 -18.83
N LYS A 268 -0.51 -17.64 -18.29
CA LYS A 268 0.14 -16.34 -18.08
C LYS A 268 0.21 -15.58 -19.41
N THR A 269 -0.39 -14.39 -19.49
CA THR A 269 -0.38 -13.59 -20.72
C THR A 269 1.06 -13.22 -21.08
N ILE A 270 1.55 -13.72 -22.22
CA ILE A 270 2.95 -13.49 -22.63
C ILE A 270 3.07 -12.08 -23.23
N VAL A 271 3.69 -11.18 -22.46
CA VAL A 271 4.03 -9.84 -22.92
C VAL A 271 5.19 -9.88 -23.92
N LYS A 272 5.06 -9.17 -25.05
CA LYS A 272 6.08 -9.15 -26.12
C LYS A 272 7.35 -8.41 -25.69
N LYS A 273 8.52 -8.81 -26.21
CA LYS A 273 9.83 -8.19 -25.87
C LYS A 273 9.92 -6.69 -26.11
N GLU A 274 9.14 -6.17 -27.06
CA GLU A 274 9.11 -4.73 -27.39
C GLU A 274 8.19 -3.93 -26.46
N HIS A 275 7.45 -4.58 -25.56
CA HIS A 275 6.53 -3.94 -24.64
C HIS A 275 7.29 -3.17 -23.55
N PRO A 276 6.83 -1.99 -23.12
CA PRO A 276 7.51 -1.18 -22.09
C PRO A 276 7.76 -1.91 -20.76
N LEU A 277 6.88 -2.85 -20.39
CA LEU A 277 6.97 -3.60 -19.13
C LEU A 277 7.79 -4.89 -19.20
N TYR A 278 8.18 -5.34 -20.41
CA TYR A 278 8.79 -6.65 -20.59
C TYR A 278 9.99 -6.89 -19.67
N GLN A 279 10.89 -5.90 -19.56
CA GLN A 279 12.09 -6.02 -18.73
C GLN A 279 11.77 -6.13 -17.24
N ILE A 280 10.75 -5.40 -16.77
CA ILE A 280 10.35 -5.45 -15.35
C ILE A 280 9.69 -6.78 -15.06
N ILE A 281 8.80 -7.26 -15.94
CA ILE A 281 8.14 -8.57 -15.82
C ILE A 281 9.17 -9.69 -15.65
N GLU A 282 10.17 -9.75 -16.55
CA GLU A 282 11.25 -10.73 -16.45
C GLU A 282 12.04 -10.61 -15.13
N GLN A 283 12.28 -9.37 -14.67
CA GLN A 283 12.99 -9.14 -13.41
C GLN A 283 12.16 -9.53 -12.18
N VAL A 284 10.87 -9.24 -12.12
CA VAL A 284 10.04 -9.54 -10.94
C VAL A 284 9.72 -11.02 -10.80
N GLU A 285 9.85 -11.78 -11.88
CA GLU A 285 9.75 -13.24 -11.91
C GLU A 285 11.05 -13.94 -11.51
N GLU A 286 12.18 -13.23 -11.54
CA GLU A 286 13.46 -13.78 -11.12
C GLU A 286 13.51 -13.93 -9.58
N ASP A 287 13.88 -15.12 -9.13
CA ASP A 287 14.11 -15.39 -7.71
C ASP A 287 15.18 -14.43 -7.14
N GLY A 288 14.84 -13.79 -6.02
CA GLY A 288 15.77 -12.87 -5.36
C GLY A 288 16.03 -11.56 -6.13
N ASN A 289 15.11 -11.17 -7.02
CA ASN A 289 15.23 -9.94 -7.78
C ASN A 289 15.48 -8.68 -6.93
N LYS A 290 15.99 -7.63 -7.60
CA LYS A 290 16.41 -6.38 -6.97
C LYS A 290 15.26 -5.67 -6.22
N TYR A 291 14.02 -5.81 -6.67
CA TYR A 291 12.85 -5.16 -6.08
C TYR A 291 12.45 -5.84 -4.76
N ASN A 292 12.39 -7.17 -4.75
CA ASN A 292 12.20 -7.97 -3.54
C ASN A 292 13.33 -7.73 -2.52
N SER A 293 14.58 -7.72 -2.99
CA SER A 293 15.75 -7.43 -2.15
C SER A 293 15.71 -6.01 -1.56
N PHE A 294 15.23 -5.04 -2.34
CA PHE A 294 15.01 -3.67 -1.87
C PHE A 294 13.91 -3.62 -0.81
N PHE A 295 12.75 -4.21 -1.10
CA PHE A 295 11.58 -4.23 -0.20
C PHE A 295 11.96 -4.78 1.16
N GLU A 296 12.51 -6.01 1.21
CA GLU A 296 12.89 -6.67 2.45
C GLU A 296 13.90 -5.83 3.25
N LYS A 297 14.96 -5.38 2.59
CA LYS A 297 16.03 -4.61 3.24
C LYS A 297 15.53 -3.30 3.83
N GLN A 298 14.76 -2.54 3.05
CA GLN A 298 14.33 -1.21 3.47
C GLN A 298 13.19 -1.29 4.49
N LEU A 299 12.30 -2.29 4.40
CA LEU A 299 11.28 -2.50 5.42
C LEU A 299 11.90 -2.92 6.76
N LEU A 300 12.93 -3.78 6.73
CA LEU A 300 13.72 -4.10 7.93
C LEU A 300 14.43 -2.88 8.52
N ASN A 301 14.96 -1.99 7.67
CA ASN A 301 15.53 -0.73 8.12
C ASN A 301 14.47 0.14 8.80
N PHE A 302 13.29 0.29 8.20
CA PHE A 302 12.18 1.03 8.78
C PHE A 302 11.77 0.46 10.13
N LEU A 303 11.54 -0.87 10.19
CA LEU A 303 11.18 -1.59 11.40
C LEU A 303 12.20 -1.36 12.53
N LYS A 304 13.48 -1.37 12.19
CA LYS A 304 14.55 -1.05 13.14
C LYS A 304 14.43 0.37 13.69
N GLU A 305 14.15 1.36 12.85
CA GLU A 305 14.04 2.76 13.30
C GLU A 305 12.83 3.01 14.21
N VAL A 306 11.69 2.36 13.94
CA VAL A 306 10.49 2.47 14.80
C VAL A 306 10.63 1.66 16.10
N SER A 307 11.45 0.61 16.10
CA SER A 307 11.68 -0.25 17.29
C SER A 307 12.65 0.33 18.32
N VAL A 308 13.34 1.44 18.04
CA VAL A 308 14.35 2.04 18.93
C VAL A 308 13.74 2.77 20.13
N ALA A 309 12.46 3.11 20.10
CA ALA A 309 11.80 3.88 21.15
C ALA A 309 11.68 3.07 22.47
N LYS A 310 12.40 3.49 23.51
CA LYS A 310 12.33 2.87 24.86
C LYS A 310 10.95 2.98 25.53
N LYS A 311 10.12 3.93 25.07
CA LYS A 311 8.71 4.10 25.41
C LYS A 311 8.01 4.53 24.14
N ALA A 312 7.48 3.56 23.39
CA ALA A 312 6.71 3.85 22.19
C ALA A 312 5.40 4.56 22.59
N THR A 313 5.08 5.64 21.89
CA THR A 313 3.73 6.20 21.87
C THR A 313 2.77 5.21 21.19
N ALA A 314 1.45 5.40 21.35
CA ALA A 314 0.46 4.55 20.70
C ALA A 314 0.66 4.50 19.16
N GLY A 315 0.91 5.66 18.53
CA GLY A 315 1.19 5.73 17.09
C GLY A 315 2.51 5.07 16.68
N GLU A 316 3.55 5.07 17.52
CA GLU A 316 4.79 4.35 17.22
C GLU A 316 4.61 2.83 17.31
N GLU A 317 3.79 2.34 18.24
CA GLU A 317 3.47 0.90 18.31
C GLU A 317 2.61 0.48 17.11
N GLU A 318 1.65 1.30 16.69
CA GLU A 318 0.86 1.06 15.48
C GLU A 318 1.75 0.99 14.22
N LEU A 319 2.69 1.93 14.06
CA LEU A 319 3.65 1.91 12.96
C LEU A 319 4.52 0.65 12.97
N LYS A 320 4.96 0.24 14.16
CA LYS A 320 5.74 -0.99 14.33
C LYS A 320 4.91 -2.23 13.98
N GLN A 321 3.68 -2.34 14.49
CA GLN A 321 2.75 -3.41 14.13
C GLN A 321 2.49 -3.45 12.62
N GLY A 322 2.28 -2.30 11.99
CA GLY A 322 2.10 -2.19 10.55
C GLY A 322 3.32 -2.69 9.77
N ALA A 323 4.54 -2.31 10.18
CA ALA A 323 5.76 -2.78 9.55
C ALA A 323 6.01 -4.29 9.72
N GLU A 324 5.73 -4.82 10.92
CA GLU A 324 5.77 -6.26 11.21
C GLU A 324 4.75 -7.02 10.35
N SER A 325 3.52 -6.51 10.22
CA SER A 325 2.46 -7.10 9.38
C SER A 325 2.88 -7.17 7.92
N LYS A 326 3.36 -6.05 7.35
CA LYS A 326 3.82 -6.00 5.95
C LYS A 326 4.96 -6.97 5.69
N LEU A 327 5.94 -7.06 6.59
CA LEU A 327 7.06 -7.97 6.43
C LEU A 327 6.62 -9.44 6.54
N GLY A 328 5.71 -9.74 7.46
CA GLY A 328 5.10 -11.05 7.61
C GLY A 328 4.33 -11.50 6.37
N LEU A 329 3.47 -10.62 5.83
CA LEU A 329 2.71 -10.87 4.61
C LEU A 329 3.60 -11.03 3.37
N TRP A 330 4.65 -10.20 3.24
CA TRP A 330 5.62 -10.35 2.16
C TRP A 330 6.36 -11.69 2.21
N LEU A 331 6.78 -12.14 3.41
CA LEU A 331 7.40 -13.46 3.59
C LEU A 331 6.43 -14.59 3.27
N LEU A 332 5.16 -14.45 3.63
CA LEU A 332 4.11 -15.41 3.30
C LEU A 332 3.92 -15.53 1.78
N ALA A 333 3.81 -14.41 1.06
CA ALA A 333 3.71 -14.39 -0.40
C ALA A 333 4.96 -15.02 -1.06
N LYS A 334 6.16 -14.66 -0.59
CA LYS A 334 7.42 -15.25 -1.05
C LYS A 334 7.47 -16.76 -0.85
N ALA A 335 6.97 -17.27 0.28
CA ALA A 335 6.89 -18.70 0.50
C ALA A 335 5.91 -19.40 -0.45
N ALA A 336 4.83 -18.74 -0.86
CA ALA A 336 3.87 -19.29 -1.82
C ALA A 336 4.45 -19.35 -3.25
N GLU A 337 5.35 -18.43 -3.61
CA GLU A 337 6.05 -18.41 -4.90
C GLU A 337 7.13 -19.50 -5.04
N LEU A 338 7.64 -20.02 -3.92
CA LEU A 338 8.53 -21.19 -3.95
C LEU A 338 7.72 -22.39 -4.47
N GLN A 339 7.96 -22.76 -5.73
CA GLN A 339 7.35 -23.95 -6.33
C GLN A 339 7.70 -25.17 -5.48
N PHE A 340 6.73 -25.67 -4.72
CA PHE A 340 6.87 -26.86 -3.87
C PHE A 340 6.83 -28.15 -4.72
N GLU A 341 7.63 -28.22 -5.78
CA GLU A 341 7.82 -29.43 -6.56
C GLU A 341 9.09 -30.16 -6.07
N GLY A 342 8.89 -31.10 -5.14
CA GLY A 342 9.74 -32.30 -4.99
C GLY A 342 11.22 -32.15 -4.60
N GLU A 343 11.76 -30.95 -4.40
CA GLU A 343 13.12 -30.75 -3.90
C GLU A 343 13.12 -30.49 -2.39
N ASP A 344 13.74 -31.39 -1.61
CA ASP A 344 13.89 -31.28 -0.15
C ASP A 344 14.41 -29.90 0.31
N LYS A 345 15.18 -29.22 -0.53
CA LYS A 345 15.70 -27.87 -0.24
C LYS A 345 14.65 -26.77 -0.31
N ALA A 346 13.75 -26.81 -1.30
CA ALA A 346 12.67 -25.83 -1.43
C ALA A 346 11.67 -25.98 -0.26
N HIS A 347 11.47 -27.21 0.21
CA HIS A 347 10.69 -27.54 1.39
C HIS A 347 11.29 -26.96 2.68
N ASP A 348 12.56 -27.23 2.96
CA ASP A 348 13.27 -26.71 4.14
C ASP A 348 13.31 -25.17 4.14
N GLU A 349 13.53 -24.57 2.98
CA GLU A 349 13.54 -23.12 2.82
C GLU A 349 12.15 -22.51 3.02
N GLY A 350 11.10 -23.12 2.46
CA GLY A 350 9.71 -22.72 2.69
C GLY A 350 9.32 -22.76 4.16
N ILE A 351 9.69 -23.82 4.89
CA ILE A 351 9.48 -23.91 6.35
C ILE A 351 10.17 -22.75 7.07
N LYS A 352 11.43 -22.46 6.71
CA LYS A 352 12.20 -21.39 7.33
C LYS A 352 11.58 -20.01 7.08
N ILE A 353 11.11 -19.75 5.87
CA ILE A 353 10.46 -18.49 5.51
C ILE A 353 9.13 -18.35 6.24
N LEU A 354 8.28 -19.39 6.24
CA LEU A 354 6.97 -19.36 6.90
C LEU A 354 7.09 -19.22 8.42
N ARG A 355 8.10 -19.82 9.05
CA ARG A 355 8.37 -19.57 10.48
C ARG A 355 8.68 -18.10 10.75
N LYS A 356 9.50 -17.46 9.92
CA LYS A 356 9.77 -16.01 10.03
C LYS A 356 8.51 -15.19 9.78
N ALA A 357 7.69 -15.56 8.78
CA ALA A 357 6.43 -14.90 8.52
C ALA A 357 5.53 -14.91 9.77
N ILE A 358 5.37 -16.09 10.40
CA ILE A 358 4.64 -16.25 11.67
C ILE A 358 5.23 -15.37 12.77
N GLU A 359 6.56 -15.35 12.95
CA GLU A 359 7.21 -14.51 13.99
C GLU A 359 6.90 -13.02 13.82
N HIS A 360 6.84 -12.53 12.58
CA HIS A 360 6.49 -11.14 12.29
C HIS A 360 4.98 -10.90 12.47
N LEU A 361 4.13 -11.80 11.98
CA LEU A 361 2.67 -11.69 12.11
C LEU A 361 2.21 -11.75 13.57
N GLU A 362 2.86 -12.56 14.42
CA GLU A 362 2.61 -12.60 15.86
C GLU A 362 2.94 -11.26 16.54
N LYS A 363 3.98 -10.53 16.09
CA LYS A 363 4.32 -9.20 16.62
C LYS A 363 3.38 -8.11 16.11
N SER A 364 2.75 -8.34 14.95
CA SER A 364 1.73 -7.43 14.40
C SER A 364 0.33 -7.66 14.96
N TRP A 365 0.16 -8.66 15.83
CA TRP A 365 -1.13 -9.03 16.41
C TRP A 365 -1.80 -7.85 17.11
N ASN A 366 -3.05 -7.58 16.73
CA ASN A 366 -3.87 -6.55 17.35
C ASN A 366 -5.24 -7.13 17.75
N GLU A 367 -5.56 -7.07 19.04
CA GLU A 367 -6.80 -7.60 19.64
C GLU A 367 -8.09 -6.90 19.18
N GLU A 368 -7.98 -5.78 18.47
CA GLU A 368 -9.12 -5.01 17.96
C GLU A 368 -9.28 -5.14 16.44
N ILE A 369 -8.30 -5.74 15.74
CA ILE A 369 -8.26 -5.82 14.28
C ILE A 369 -8.29 -7.29 13.84
N PRO A 370 -9.47 -7.84 13.48
CA PRO A 370 -9.63 -9.25 13.13
C PRO A 370 -8.78 -9.74 11.95
N SER A 371 -8.45 -8.87 10.99
CA SER A 371 -7.61 -9.24 9.83
C SER A 371 -6.20 -9.69 10.26
N THR A 372 -5.64 -9.13 11.34
CA THR A 372 -4.32 -9.55 11.85
C THR A 372 -4.33 -11.01 12.33
N TRP A 373 -5.47 -11.51 12.79
CA TRP A 373 -5.61 -12.91 13.25
C TRP A 373 -5.73 -13.87 12.07
N VAL A 374 -6.40 -13.40 11.01
CA VAL A 374 -6.56 -14.16 9.77
C VAL A 374 -5.21 -14.30 9.06
N ASP A 375 -4.44 -13.22 8.97
CA ASP A 375 -3.10 -13.24 8.38
C ASP A 375 -2.20 -14.27 9.11
N LEU A 376 -2.23 -14.29 10.45
CA LEU A 376 -1.51 -15.27 11.25
C LEU A 376 -2.01 -16.71 11.04
N ALA A 377 -3.33 -16.89 10.91
CA ALA A 377 -3.93 -18.19 10.62
C ALA A 377 -3.49 -18.72 9.26
N GLU A 378 -3.45 -17.87 8.23
CA GLU A 378 -3.02 -18.22 6.87
C GLU A 378 -1.56 -18.68 6.86
N ALA A 379 -0.67 -17.97 7.56
CA ALA A 379 0.73 -18.38 7.67
C ALA A 379 0.89 -19.73 8.39
N LYS A 380 0.08 -20.00 9.42
CA LYS A 380 0.08 -21.30 10.12
C LYS A 380 -0.47 -22.43 9.25
N ILE A 381 -1.53 -22.20 8.48
CA ILE A 381 -2.06 -23.17 7.50
C ILE A 381 -0.99 -23.48 6.45
N SER A 382 -0.36 -22.43 5.90
CA SER A 382 0.71 -22.56 4.91
C SER A 382 1.87 -23.39 5.43
N LEU A 383 2.27 -23.18 6.69
CA LEU A 383 3.32 -23.99 7.32
C LEU A 383 2.86 -25.44 7.55
N GLY A 384 1.61 -25.64 7.96
CA GLY A 384 1.02 -26.98 8.15
C GLY A 384 0.97 -27.79 6.85
N ASN A 385 0.76 -27.13 5.71
CA ASN A 385 0.77 -27.75 4.38
C ASN A 385 2.14 -28.29 3.95
N LEU A 386 3.23 -27.80 4.57
CA LEU A 386 4.58 -28.30 4.31
C LEU A 386 4.90 -29.55 5.13
N TYR A 387 4.36 -29.71 6.34
CA TYR A 387 4.61 -30.93 7.12
C TYR A 387 3.91 -32.15 6.54
N ASP A 388 4.39 -33.34 6.95
CA ASP A 388 3.80 -34.61 6.55
C ASP A 388 2.32 -34.67 6.94
N ASP A 389 1.52 -35.28 6.07
CA ASP A 389 0.09 -35.43 6.28
C ASP A 389 -0.20 -36.17 7.59
N LYS A 390 -1.02 -35.56 8.46
CA LYS A 390 -1.37 -36.06 9.80
C LYS A 390 -0.18 -36.16 10.77
N SER A 391 0.86 -35.38 10.56
CA SER A 391 1.89 -35.14 11.58
C SER A 391 1.34 -34.33 12.77
N GLU A 392 1.95 -34.50 13.94
CA GLU A 392 1.60 -33.72 15.14
C GLU A 392 1.80 -32.22 14.90
N GLU A 393 2.82 -31.86 14.10
CA GLU A 393 3.12 -30.49 13.71
C GLU A 393 2.02 -29.89 12.83
N GLN A 394 1.56 -30.62 11.81
CA GLN A 394 0.47 -30.17 10.95
C GLN A 394 -0.82 -29.97 11.75
N ASP A 395 -1.22 -30.97 12.53
CA ASP A 395 -2.49 -30.93 13.26
C ASP A 395 -2.49 -29.79 14.29
N LYS A 396 -1.38 -29.57 15.01
CA LYS A 396 -1.24 -28.44 15.93
C LYS A 396 -1.38 -27.08 15.22
N LEU A 397 -0.77 -26.91 14.06
CA LEU A 397 -0.85 -25.65 13.30
C LEU A 397 -2.26 -25.38 12.80
N TYR A 398 -2.99 -26.40 12.34
CA TYR A 398 -4.38 -26.27 11.92
C TYR A 398 -5.32 -25.98 13.09
N GLU A 399 -5.11 -26.59 14.25
CA GLU A 399 -5.88 -26.27 15.45
C GLU A 399 -5.70 -24.81 15.89
N GLU A 400 -4.45 -24.33 15.88
CA GLU A 400 -4.14 -22.92 16.19
C GLU A 400 -4.77 -21.97 15.15
N ALA A 401 -4.65 -22.28 13.86
CA ALA A 401 -5.27 -21.48 12.80
C ALA A 401 -6.80 -21.45 12.91
N ALA A 402 -7.44 -22.59 13.14
CA ALA A 402 -8.89 -22.68 13.33
C ALA A 402 -9.37 -21.85 14.53
N LYS A 403 -8.59 -21.82 15.62
CA LYS A 403 -8.90 -20.96 16.77
C LYS A 403 -8.89 -19.48 16.40
N TYR A 404 -7.91 -19.02 15.62
CA TYR A 404 -7.84 -17.63 15.17
C TYR A 404 -8.95 -17.28 14.18
N LEU A 405 -9.23 -18.18 13.23
CA LEU A 405 -10.33 -17.99 12.27
C LEU A 405 -11.69 -17.96 12.96
N ARG A 406 -11.97 -18.83 13.94
CA ARG A 406 -13.21 -18.76 14.75
C ARG A 406 -13.34 -17.42 15.46
N LYS A 407 -12.24 -16.95 16.06
CA LYS A 407 -12.21 -15.64 16.74
C LYS A 407 -12.53 -14.51 15.77
N ALA A 408 -11.86 -14.49 14.61
CA ALA A 408 -12.05 -13.46 13.58
C ALA A 408 -13.48 -13.50 13.04
N ASN A 409 -13.96 -14.68 12.68
CA ASN A 409 -15.30 -14.90 12.15
C ASN A 409 -16.40 -14.41 13.08
N ASN A 410 -16.25 -14.65 14.39
CA ASN A 410 -17.18 -14.13 15.40
C ASN A 410 -17.15 -12.59 15.47
N ALA A 411 -15.96 -11.99 15.42
CA ALA A 411 -15.79 -10.54 15.48
C ALA A 411 -16.32 -9.82 14.22
N THR A 412 -16.33 -10.51 13.07
CA THR A 412 -16.75 -9.96 11.77
C THR A 412 -18.07 -10.53 11.28
N HIS A 413 -18.90 -11.08 12.17
CA HIS A 413 -20.25 -11.58 11.86
C HIS A 413 -20.32 -12.57 10.67
N GLY A 414 -19.41 -13.54 10.62
CA GLY A 414 -19.46 -14.60 9.60
C GLY A 414 -18.61 -14.37 8.35
N LYS A 415 -17.87 -13.24 8.26
CA LYS A 415 -17.02 -12.91 7.09
C LYS A 415 -16.02 -14.01 6.70
N TYR A 416 -15.59 -14.85 7.64
CA TYR A 416 -14.56 -15.88 7.42
C TYR A 416 -15.11 -17.31 7.55
N GLN A 417 -16.43 -17.47 7.49
CA GLN A 417 -17.10 -18.76 7.72
C GLN A 417 -16.67 -19.80 6.69
N GLU A 418 -16.66 -19.44 5.40
CA GLU A 418 -16.26 -20.36 4.31
C GLU A 418 -14.83 -20.89 4.50
N ILE A 419 -13.90 -20.02 4.89
CA ILE A 419 -12.51 -20.38 5.14
C ILE A 419 -12.42 -21.30 6.35
N LEU A 420 -13.14 -20.96 7.43
CA LEU A 420 -13.18 -21.78 8.64
C LEU A 420 -13.75 -23.18 8.34
N ASP A 421 -14.83 -23.26 7.58
CA ASP A 421 -15.46 -24.51 7.18
C ASP A 421 -14.51 -25.32 6.29
N SER A 422 -13.81 -24.70 5.35
CA SER A 422 -12.80 -25.40 4.53
C SER A 422 -11.67 -26.05 5.36
N LEU A 423 -11.33 -25.44 6.51
CA LEU A 423 -10.30 -25.94 7.43
C LEU A 423 -10.84 -27.02 8.37
N VAL A 424 -12.07 -26.85 8.88
CA VAL A 424 -12.69 -27.70 9.91
C VAL A 424 -13.52 -28.85 9.30
N ASP A 425 -14.32 -28.60 8.27
CA ASP A 425 -15.26 -29.57 7.68
C ASP A 425 -14.60 -30.63 6.79
N GLY A 426 -13.29 -30.52 6.51
CA GLY A 426 -12.53 -31.69 6.04
C GLY A 426 -12.35 -32.79 7.09
N GLU A 427 -13.02 -32.70 8.24
CA GLU A 427 -13.29 -33.80 9.16
C GLU A 427 -14.43 -34.73 8.66
N SER A 428 -15.19 -34.34 7.63
CA SER A 428 -16.40 -35.04 7.16
C SER A 428 -16.33 -35.54 5.72
N ASN A 429 -15.26 -36.20 5.31
CA ASN A 429 -15.25 -37.13 4.16
C ASN A 429 -14.23 -38.26 4.33
#